data_AF-A0AAW1DM80-F1
#
_entry.id   AF-A0AAW1DM80-F1
#
_cell.length_a   1.000
_cell.length_b   1.000
_cell.length_c   1.000
_cell.angle_alpha   90.00
_cell.angle_beta   90.00
_cell.angle_gamma   90.00
#
_symmetry.space_group_name_H-M   'P 1'
#
loop_
_entity.id
_entity.type
_entity.pdbx_description
1 polymer ?
#
loop_
_entity_poly.entity_id
_entity_poly.type
_entity_poly.pdbx_seq_one_letter_code
_entity_poly.pdbx_strand_id
1 'polypeptide(L)'
;MAAYRFGHSLLPDKMEKRSSSHHLIGEKILREVMQNPHELYRPGAIDAYTLGMVNQLSQAMDSAVTEEVTNHLFEEPINKLSGRDLAATNLQRAREHGIPGYLAYRKWCGLEITNSWDDLWKLLPNYTVHLYRSIYRNPEDIDLWSAGISENLAPGSMVGPLFTCLIASTFRNLKIGDRFWYENGGFRNSFTRSQLNEIRKYTLSRLLCNTGDNIYTIQRLAMLMPDHER
;
A
#
# COMPACT_ATOMS: atom_id res chain seq x y z
N MET A 1 3.66 12.05 -4.46
CA MET A 1 2.22 11.76 -4.27
C MET A 1 1.77 10.49 -4.99
N ALA A 2 2.17 10.25 -6.24
CA ALA A 2 1.74 9.06 -7.00
C ALA A 2 2.32 7.73 -6.47
N ALA A 3 3.63 7.66 -6.17
CA ALA A 3 4.28 6.39 -5.80
C ALA A 3 3.69 5.71 -4.55
N TYR A 4 3.34 6.47 -3.50
CA TYR A 4 2.80 5.90 -2.26
C TYR A 4 1.32 5.48 -2.37
N ARG A 5 0.70 5.63 -3.55
CA ARG A 5 -0.61 5.06 -3.88
C ARG A 5 -0.51 3.63 -4.42
N PHE A 6 0.67 3.01 -4.38
CA PHE A 6 0.82 1.58 -4.70
C PHE A 6 -0.08 0.70 -3.82
N GLY A 7 -0.35 1.13 -2.57
CA GLY A 7 -1.24 0.40 -1.67
C GLY A 7 -2.67 0.20 -2.20
N HIS A 8 -3.10 0.96 -3.22
CA HIS A 8 -4.40 0.73 -3.84
C HIS A 8 -4.48 -0.61 -4.61
N SER A 9 -3.38 -1.16 -5.11
CA SER A 9 -3.38 -2.52 -5.70
C SER A 9 -3.35 -3.63 -4.65
N LEU A 10 -3.03 -3.30 -3.39
CA LEU A 10 -2.99 -4.27 -2.29
C LEU A 10 -4.34 -4.48 -1.61
N LEU A 11 -5.35 -3.67 -1.96
CA LEU A 11 -6.67 -3.69 -1.32
C LEU A 11 -7.41 -5.00 -1.63
N PRO A 12 -7.94 -5.71 -0.61
CA PRO A 12 -8.72 -6.91 -0.82
C PRO A 12 -10.16 -6.59 -1.24
N ASP A 13 -10.85 -7.56 -1.84
CA ASP A 13 -12.28 -7.45 -2.17
C ASP A 13 -13.16 -7.43 -0.91
N LYS A 14 -12.68 -8.02 0.19
CA LYS A 14 -13.42 -8.20 1.44
C LYS A 14 -12.52 -7.93 2.63
N MET A 15 -13.11 -7.45 3.72
CA MET A 15 -12.49 -7.29 5.03
C MET A 15 -12.92 -8.46 5.92
N GLU A 16 -11.95 -9.28 6.34
CA GLU A 16 -12.22 -10.42 7.22
C GLU A 16 -12.40 -9.99 8.68
N LYS A 17 -13.21 -10.77 9.41
CA LYS A 17 -13.31 -10.76 10.87
C LYS A 17 -12.85 -12.10 11.41
N ARG A 18 -11.96 -12.08 12.39
CA ARG A 18 -11.36 -13.27 12.97
C ARG A 18 -11.68 -13.35 14.47
N SER A 19 -11.91 -14.55 15.00
CA SER A 19 -12.04 -14.77 16.44
C SER A 19 -10.71 -14.57 17.16
N SER A 20 -10.74 -14.51 18.49
CA SER A 20 -9.53 -14.52 19.34
C SER A 20 -8.65 -15.76 19.16
N SER A 21 -9.21 -16.84 18.60
CA SER A 21 -8.51 -18.06 18.19
C SER A 21 -8.13 -18.07 16.71
N HIS A 22 -8.14 -16.92 16.03
CA HIS A 22 -7.75 -16.72 14.63
C HIS A 22 -8.64 -17.41 13.57
N HIS A 23 -9.80 -17.93 13.95
CA HIS A 23 -10.75 -18.53 13.01
C HIS A 23 -11.57 -17.45 12.30
N LEU A 24 -11.85 -17.63 11.01
CA LEU A 24 -12.74 -16.75 10.27
C LEU A 24 -14.16 -16.84 10.84
N ILE A 25 -14.70 -15.72 11.30
CA ILE A 25 -16.06 -15.64 11.88
C ILE A 25 -17.01 -14.78 11.03
N GLY A 26 -16.50 -14.16 9.98
CA GLY A 26 -17.28 -13.43 9.00
C GLY A 26 -16.42 -12.53 8.15
N GLU A 27 -17.05 -11.91 7.16
CA GLU A 27 -16.41 -11.00 6.22
C GLU A 27 -17.40 -9.92 5.78
N LYS A 28 -16.88 -8.81 5.28
CA LYS A 28 -17.66 -7.76 4.65
C LYS A 28 -17.02 -7.34 3.35
N ILE A 29 -17.83 -7.15 2.31
CA ILE A 29 -17.34 -6.65 1.03
C ILE A 29 -16.79 -5.23 1.24
N LEU A 30 -15.65 -4.91 0.62
CA LEU A 30 -14.92 -3.66 0.87
C LEU A 30 -15.80 -2.42 0.61
N ARG A 31 -16.60 -2.38 -0.47
CA ARG A 31 -17.51 -1.25 -0.74
C ARG A 31 -18.52 -0.99 0.39
N GLU A 32 -18.93 -2.02 1.14
CA GLU A 32 -19.95 -1.88 2.19
C GLU A 32 -19.43 -1.21 3.46
N VAL A 33 -18.11 -1.23 3.67
CA VAL A 33 -17.46 -0.69 4.88
C VAL A 33 -16.86 0.70 4.65
N MET A 34 -16.72 1.15 3.41
CA MET A 34 -16.23 2.48 3.09
C MET A 34 -17.19 3.56 3.56
N GLN A 35 -16.70 4.53 4.33
CA GLN A 35 -17.50 5.61 4.93
C GLN A 35 -18.70 5.09 5.77
N ASN A 36 -18.64 3.84 6.24
CA ASN A 36 -19.71 3.21 6.99
C ASN A 36 -19.17 2.63 8.31
N PRO A 37 -19.11 3.43 9.38
CA PRO A 37 -18.55 3.01 10.66
C PRO A 37 -19.51 2.14 11.48
N HIS A 38 -20.75 1.90 11.04
CA HIS A 38 -21.79 1.27 11.85
C HIS A 38 -21.38 -0.12 12.39
N GLU A 39 -20.65 -0.90 11.59
CA GLU A 39 -20.16 -2.22 12.00
C GLU A 39 -19.14 -2.14 13.14
N LEU A 40 -18.36 -1.06 13.25
CA LEU A 40 -17.33 -0.89 14.30
C LEU A 40 -17.93 -0.65 15.69
N TYR A 41 -19.19 -0.20 15.77
CA TYR A 41 -19.89 -0.01 17.04
C TYR A 41 -20.41 -1.31 17.66
N ARG A 42 -20.38 -2.43 16.91
CA ARG A 42 -20.79 -3.73 17.47
C ARG A 42 -19.74 -4.21 18.48
N PRO A 43 -20.17 -4.77 19.63
CA PRO A 43 -19.24 -5.30 20.62
C PRO A 43 -18.23 -6.29 20.01
N GLY A 44 -16.94 -6.08 20.28
CA GLY A 44 -15.85 -6.93 19.78
C GLY A 44 -15.48 -6.76 18.30
N ALA A 45 -16.13 -5.86 17.55
CA ALA A 45 -15.87 -5.70 16.11
C ALA A 45 -14.45 -5.19 15.81
N ILE A 46 -13.94 -4.24 16.59
CA ILE A 46 -12.59 -3.67 16.40
C ILE A 46 -11.53 -4.77 16.53
N ASP A 47 -11.59 -5.58 17.59
CA ASP A 47 -10.67 -6.71 17.78
C ASP A 47 -10.79 -7.72 16.64
N ALA A 48 -12.03 -8.05 16.22
CA ALA A 48 -12.26 -9.02 15.17
C ALA A 48 -11.70 -8.57 13.81
N TYR A 49 -11.86 -7.30 13.45
CA TYR A 49 -11.25 -6.73 12.24
C TYR A 49 -9.74 -6.56 12.38
N THR A 50 -9.23 -6.22 13.57
CA THR A 50 -7.78 -6.14 13.84
C THR A 50 -7.13 -7.50 13.62
N LEU A 51 -7.73 -8.57 14.14
CA LEU A 51 -7.30 -9.93 13.87
C LEU A 51 -7.50 -10.29 12.40
N GLY A 52 -8.56 -9.81 11.75
CA GLY A 52 -8.71 -9.87 10.28
C GLY A 52 -7.46 -9.33 9.56
N MET A 53 -7.07 -8.09 9.83
CA MET A 53 -5.93 -7.43 9.17
C MET A 53 -4.59 -8.15 9.37
N VAL A 54 -4.40 -8.83 10.50
CA VAL A 54 -3.15 -9.56 10.79
C VAL A 54 -3.12 -10.97 10.17
N ASN A 55 -4.29 -11.58 9.92
CA ASN A 55 -4.38 -12.93 9.35
C ASN A 55 -4.71 -12.96 7.86
N GLN A 56 -5.32 -11.90 7.33
CA GLN A 56 -5.72 -11.82 5.94
C GLN A 56 -4.54 -11.43 5.05
N LEU A 57 -4.38 -12.15 3.95
CA LEU A 57 -3.39 -11.81 2.92
C LEU A 57 -3.79 -10.52 2.19
N SER A 58 -2.83 -9.62 1.98
CA SER A 58 -3.00 -8.52 1.03
C SER A 58 -3.04 -9.05 -0.40
N GLN A 59 -3.67 -8.30 -1.31
CA GLN A 59 -3.55 -8.57 -2.73
C GLN A 59 -2.10 -8.33 -3.20
N ALA A 60 -1.75 -8.93 -4.35
CA ALA A 60 -0.44 -8.76 -4.94
C ALA A 60 -0.25 -7.33 -5.47
N MET A 61 0.99 -6.86 -5.48
CA MET A 61 1.33 -5.59 -6.13
C MET A 61 1.49 -5.85 -7.63
N ASP A 62 0.42 -5.58 -8.39
CA ASP A 62 0.43 -5.68 -9.84
C ASP A 62 -0.52 -4.66 -10.50
N SER A 63 -0.74 -4.82 -11.81
CA SER A 63 -1.61 -3.94 -12.61
C SER A 63 -3.10 -4.10 -12.32
N ALA A 64 -3.51 -5.13 -11.57
CA ALA A 64 -4.90 -5.36 -11.20
C ALA A 64 -5.24 -4.60 -9.91
N VAL A 65 -6.49 -4.13 -9.85
CA VAL A 65 -7.06 -3.47 -8.69
C VAL A 65 -8.48 -3.97 -8.54
N THR A 66 -8.89 -4.28 -7.31
CA THR A 66 -10.23 -4.79 -7.01
C THR A 66 -11.35 -3.91 -7.59
N GLU A 67 -12.41 -4.56 -8.06
CA GLU A 67 -13.63 -3.91 -8.54
C GLU A 67 -14.27 -3.01 -7.47
N GLU A 68 -14.06 -3.35 -6.20
CA GLU A 68 -14.57 -2.61 -5.05
C GLU A 68 -14.07 -1.15 -5.01
N VAL A 69 -12.94 -0.85 -5.67
CA VAL A 69 -12.42 0.52 -5.80
C VAL A 69 -12.29 1.02 -7.23
N THR A 70 -12.41 0.18 -8.25
CA THR A 70 -12.42 0.64 -9.65
C THR A 70 -13.83 0.92 -10.18
N ASN A 71 -14.87 0.29 -9.63
CA ASN A 71 -16.27 0.56 -10.01
C ASN A 71 -17.12 1.04 -8.82
N HIS A 72 -16.79 0.64 -7.60
CA HIS A 72 -17.65 0.81 -6.44
C HIS A 72 -17.08 1.72 -5.34
N LEU A 73 -16.05 2.53 -5.65
CA LEU A 73 -15.46 3.42 -4.64
C LEU A 73 -16.52 4.41 -4.13
N PHE A 74 -16.80 4.35 -2.83
CA PHE A 74 -17.84 5.15 -2.16
C PHE A 74 -19.23 5.05 -2.82
N GLU A 75 -19.57 3.86 -3.35
CA GLU A 75 -20.91 3.60 -3.86
C GLU A 75 -21.96 3.82 -2.76
N GLU A 76 -22.99 4.60 -3.09
CA GLU A 76 -24.11 4.84 -2.19
C GLU A 76 -25.07 3.64 -2.19
N PRO A 77 -25.56 3.19 -1.02
CA PRO A 77 -26.46 2.03 -0.94
C PRO A 77 -27.73 2.18 -1.78
N ILE A 78 -28.25 3.40 -1.91
CA ILE A 78 -29.51 3.72 -2.61
C ILE A 78 -29.28 3.84 -4.12
N ASN A 79 -28.09 4.32 -4.55
CA ASN A 79 -27.76 4.53 -5.95
C ASN A 79 -26.55 3.69 -6.35
N LYS A 80 -26.82 2.49 -6.88
CA LYS A 80 -25.79 1.54 -7.34
C LYS A 80 -24.96 2.00 -8.53
N LEU A 81 -25.27 3.16 -9.12
CA LEU A 81 -24.50 3.76 -10.20
C LEU A 81 -23.62 4.94 -9.74
N SER A 82 -23.56 5.24 -8.43
CA SER A 82 -22.77 6.35 -7.90
C SER A 82 -21.30 6.01 -7.58
N GLY A 83 -20.91 4.74 -7.76
CA GLY A 83 -19.55 4.28 -7.55
C GLY A 83 -18.54 5.02 -8.44
N ARG A 84 -17.33 5.20 -7.92
CA ARG A 84 -16.23 5.89 -8.61
C ARG A 84 -15.08 4.93 -8.88
N ASP A 85 -14.20 5.35 -9.78
CA ASP A 85 -12.98 4.63 -10.12
C ASP A 85 -11.76 5.31 -9.47
N LEU A 86 -11.19 4.63 -8.47
CA LEU A 86 -9.98 5.05 -7.77
C LEU A 86 -8.74 5.02 -8.68
N ALA A 87 -8.63 4.02 -9.56
CA ALA A 87 -7.52 3.90 -10.50
C ALA A 87 -7.56 5.04 -11.52
N ALA A 88 -8.71 5.28 -12.16
CA ALA A 88 -8.89 6.42 -13.06
C ALA A 88 -8.68 7.76 -12.33
N THR A 89 -9.13 7.89 -11.08
CA THR A 89 -8.88 9.07 -10.24
C THR A 89 -7.38 9.27 -10.00
N ASN A 90 -6.59 8.21 -9.80
CA ASN A 90 -5.13 8.32 -9.64
C ASN A 90 -4.47 8.87 -10.91
N LEU A 91 -4.85 8.36 -12.08
CA LEU A 91 -4.34 8.83 -13.37
C LEU A 91 -4.71 10.29 -13.62
N GLN A 92 -5.99 10.64 -13.47
CA GLN A 92 -6.46 11.99 -13.69
C GLN A 92 -5.81 13.00 -12.72
N ARG A 93 -5.65 12.60 -11.45
CA ARG A 93 -4.99 13.43 -10.43
C ARG A 93 -3.50 13.64 -10.73
N ALA A 94 -2.81 12.62 -11.23
CA ALA A 94 -1.40 12.75 -11.63
C ALA A 94 -1.25 13.77 -12.77
N ARG A 95 -2.12 13.71 -13.78
CA ARG A 95 -2.15 14.66 -14.90
C ARG A 95 -2.47 16.08 -14.44
N GLU A 96 -3.46 16.25 -13.56
CA GLU A 96 -3.80 17.54 -12.93
C GLU A 96 -2.61 18.15 -12.17
N HIS A 97 -1.81 17.32 -11.49
CA HIS A 97 -0.63 17.77 -10.76
C HIS A 97 0.60 17.97 -11.64
N GLY A 98 0.48 17.79 -12.97
CA GLY A 98 1.60 17.90 -13.90
C GLY A 98 2.72 16.90 -13.63
N ILE A 99 2.39 15.72 -13.08
CA ILE A 99 3.38 14.69 -12.76
C ILE A 99 4.00 14.16 -14.07
N PRO A 100 5.34 14.21 -14.22
CA PRO A 100 5.99 13.62 -15.39
C PRO A 100 5.69 12.12 -15.55
N GLY A 101 5.78 11.65 -16.79
CA GLY A 101 5.60 10.24 -17.13
C GLY A 101 6.62 9.31 -16.47
N TYR A 102 6.33 8.01 -16.56
CA TYR A 102 7.12 6.93 -15.98
C TYR A 102 8.63 7.02 -16.29
N LEU A 103 8.98 7.20 -17.57
CA LEU A 103 10.38 7.23 -18.03
C LEU A 103 11.17 8.44 -17.50
N ALA A 104 10.50 9.58 -17.28
CA ALA A 104 11.14 10.76 -16.72
C ALA A 104 11.62 10.51 -15.28
N TYR A 105 10.82 9.82 -14.46
CA TYR A 105 11.22 9.47 -13.10
C TYR A 105 12.23 8.32 -13.06
N ARG A 106 12.20 7.38 -14.02
CA ARG A 106 13.28 6.39 -14.17
C ARG A 106 14.61 7.06 -14.41
N LYS A 107 14.65 8.02 -15.33
CA LYS A 107 15.85 8.84 -15.62
C LYS A 107 16.32 9.58 -14.37
N TRP A 108 15.40 10.20 -13.62
CA TRP A 108 15.72 10.90 -12.37
C TRP A 108 16.33 9.95 -11.30
N CYS A 109 15.82 8.72 -11.21
CA CYS A 109 16.33 7.67 -10.33
C CYS A 109 17.63 7.01 -10.84
N GLY A 110 18.17 7.40 -12.00
CA GLY A 110 19.34 6.77 -12.60
C GLY A 110 19.11 5.31 -13.05
N LEU A 111 17.85 4.94 -13.31
CA LEU A 111 17.47 3.61 -13.78
C LEU A 111 17.55 3.54 -15.32
N GLU A 112 17.62 2.31 -15.85
CA GLU A 112 17.58 2.06 -17.30
C GLU A 112 16.32 2.66 -17.93
N ILE A 113 16.47 3.40 -19.02
CA ILE A 113 15.39 4.01 -19.79
C ILE A 113 15.39 3.49 -21.22
N THR A 114 14.23 3.51 -21.86
CA THR A 114 14.07 3.23 -23.28
C THR A 114 12.95 4.08 -23.87
N ASN A 115 13.10 4.46 -25.13
CA ASN A 115 12.06 5.15 -25.89
C ASN A 115 11.38 4.22 -26.90
N SER A 116 11.70 2.92 -26.87
CA SER A 116 11.11 1.89 -27.73
C SER A 116 10.09 1.06 -26.96
N TRP A 117 8.94 0.81 -27.60
CA TRP A 117 7.97 -0.17 -27.12
C TRP A 117 8.60 -1.56 -26.94
N ASP A 118 9.56 -1.92 -27.79
CA ASP A 118 10.17 -3.25 -27.80
C ASP A 118 11.19 -3.47 -26.68
N ASP A 119 11.61 -2.42 -25.97
CA ASP A 119 12.49 -2.55 -24.82
C ASP A 119 11.73 -2.46 -23.49
N LEU A 120 10.49 -1.95 -23.49
CA LEU A 120 9.68 -1.84 -22.28
C LEU A 120 9.39 -3.20 -21.63
N TRP A 121 9.39 -4.30 -22.40
CA TRP A 121 9.22 -5.67 -21.91
C TRP A 121 10.28 -6.08 -20.86
N LYS A 122 11.44 -5.43 -20.86
CA LYS A 122 12.50 -5.65 -19.85
C LYS A 122 12.10 -5.08 -18.48
N LEU A 123 11.23 -4.08 -18.48
CA LEU A 123 10.86 -3.30 -17.30
C LEU A 123 9.48 -3.68 -16.75
N LEU A 124 8.59 -4.11 -17.64
CA LEU A 124 7.16 -4.35 -17.40
C LEU A 124 6.74 -5.69 -18.00
N PRO A 125 5.73 -6.38 -17.44
CA PRO A 125 5.20 -7.62 -18.00
C PRO A 125 4.70 -7.50 -19.45
N ASN A 126 4.81 -8.61 -20.20
CA ASN A 126 4.40 -8.67 -21.60
C ASN A 126 2.91 -8.39 -21.85
N TYR A 127 2.05 -8.70 -20.91
CA TYR A 127 0.65 -8.33 -21.09
C TYR A 127 0.45 -6.80 -20.97
N THR A 128 1.10 -6.18 -19.98
CA THR A 128 0.96 -4.75 -19.67
C THR A 128 1.45 -3.85 -20.79
N VAL A 129 2.61 -4.14 -21.38
CA VAL A 129 3.17 -3.29 -22.45
C VAL A 129 2.35 -3.44 -23.75
N HIS A 130 1.73 -4.61 -24.02
CA HIS A 130 0.77 -4.74 -25.12
C HIS A 130 -0.43 -3.81 -24.93
N LEU A 131 -0.99 -3.75 -23.72
CA LEU A 131 -2.08 -2.83 -23.40
C LEU A 131 -1.64 -1.36 -23.53
N TYR A 132 -0.48 -0.98 -22.99
CA TYR A 132 0.01 0.39 -23.13
C TYR A 132 0.21 0.81 -24.58
N ARG A 133 0.73 -0.07 -25.44
CA ARG A 133 0.88 0.20 -26.87
C ARG A 133 -0.46 0.44 -27.58
N SER A 134 -1.56 -0.11 -27.06
CA SER A 134 -2.90 0.12 -27.60
C SER A 134 -3.54 1.45 -27.14
N ILE A 135 -3.05 2.03 -26.04
CA ILE A 135 -3.65 3.20 -25.37
C ILE A 135 -2.82 4.47 -25.60
N TYR A 136 -1.50 4.38 -25.43
CA TYR A 136 -0.58 5.51 -25.53
C TYR A 136 0.09 5.55 -26.90
N ARG A 137 0.30 6.77 -27.42
CA ARG A 137 1.01 6.98 -28.69
C ARG A 137 2.51 6.75 -28.52
N ASN A 138 3.10 7.25 -27.43
CA ASN A 138 4.52 7.13 -27.14
C ASN A 138 4.77 6.49 -25.76
N PRO A 139 5.86 5.72 -25.58
CA PRO A 139 6.27 5.19 -24.28
C PRO A 139 6.46 6.25 -23.19
N GLU A 140 6.89 7.45 -23.57
CA GLU A 140 7.13 8.57 -22.65
C GLU A 140 5.85 9.12 -22.02
N ASP A 141 4.69 8.89 -22.65
CA ASP A 141 3.39 9.38 -22.20
C ASP A 141 2.76 8.50 -21.11
N ILE A 142 3.36 7.35 -20.78
CA ILE A 142 2.81 6.41 -19.79
C ILE A 142 2.79 7.05 -18.40
N ASP A 143 1.60 7.11 -17.79
CA ASP A 143 1.39 7.68 -16.45
C ASP A 143 2.20 6.93 -15.38
N LEU A 144 2.93 7.69 -14.55
CA LEU A 144 3.81 7.16 -13.50
C LEU A 144 3.16 6.09 -12.61
N TRP A 145 1.93 6.34 -12.15
CA TRP A 145 1.28 5.43 -11.20
C TRP A 145 1.00 4.07 -11.82
N SER A 146 0.42 4.04 -13.02
CA SER A 146 0.07 2.80 -13.72
C SER A 146 1.30 1.93 -14.00
N ALA A 147 2.38 2.52 -14.54
CA ALA A 147 3.60 1.76 -14.80
C ALA A 147 4.32 1.36 -13.52
N GLY A 148 4.33 2.21 -12.49
CA GLY A 148 5.05 1.90 -11.26
C GLY A 148 4.43 0.77 -10.42
N ILE A 149 3.10 0.58 -10.46
CA ILE A 149 2.45 -0.62 -9.88
C ILE A 149 2.59 -1.86 -10.77
N SER A 150 2.94 -1.68 -12.04
CA SER A 150 3.11 -2.77 -13.01
C SER A 150 4.57 -3.18 -13.20
N GLU A 151 5.50 -2.50 -12.56
CA GLU A 151 6.93 -2.75 -12.74
C GLU A 151 7.33 -4.10 -12.14
N ASN A 152 8.20 -4.83 -12.82
CA ASN A 152 8.73 -6.09 -12.29
C ASN A 152 9.35 -5.86 -10.90
N LEU A 153 8.94 -6.68 -9.93
CA LEU A 153 9.35 -6.53 -8.54
C LEU A 153 10.84 -6.83 -8.36
N ALA A 154 11.50 -6.08 -7.48
CA ALA A 154 12.86 -6.44 -7.05
C ALA A 154 12.80 -7.62 -6.06
N PRO A 155 13.81 -8.53 -6.04
CA PRO A 155 13.85 -9.65 -5.10
C PRO A 155 13.68 -9.19 -3.64
N GLY A 156 12.69 -9.76 -2.94
CA GLY A 156 12.37 -9.41 -1.55
C GLY A 156 11.68 -8.04 -1.36
N SER A 157 11.30 -7.36 -2.44
CA SER A 157 10.55 -6.10 -2.40
C SER A 157 9.10 -6.30 -2.80
N MET A 158 8.19 -5.55 -2.17
CA MET A 158 6.78 -5.46 -2.59
C MET A 158 6.57 -4.48 -3.74
N VAL A 159 7.60 -3.71 -4.12
CA VAL A 159 7.50 -2.69 -5.18
C VAL A 159 8.68 -2.78 -6.15
N GLY A 160 8.45 -2.36 -7.39
CA GLY A 160 9.49 -2.29 -8.42
C GLY A 160 10.62 -1.28 -8.12
N PRO A 161 11.74 -1.34 -8.87
CA PRO A 161 12.88 -0.45 -8.70
C PRO A 161 12.54 1.05 -8.68
N LEU A 162 11.62 1.52 -9.52
CA LEU A 162 11.26 2.93 -9.57
C LEU A 162 10.57 3.39 -8.29
N PHE A 163 9.54 2.66 -7.86
CA PHE A 163 8.84 2.99 -6.62
C PHE A 163 9.73 2.80 -5.40
N THR A 164 10.65 1.84 -5.42
CA THR A 164 11.69 1.71 -4.39
C THR A 164 12.50 3.00 -4.26
N CYS A 165 13.03 3.52 -5.37
CA CYS A 165 13.78 4.78 -5.39
C CYS A 165 12.94 5.95 -4.86
N LEU A 166 11.74 6.19 -5.42
CA LEU A 166 10.92 7.34 -5.05
C LEU A 166 10.47 7.30 -3.58
N ILE A 167 10.06 6.13 -3.10
CA ILE A 167 9.63 5.93 -1.71
C ILE A 167 10.83 6.07 -0.77
N ALA A 168 11.95 5.38 -1.05
CA ALA A 168 13.13 5.44 -0.20
C ALA A 168 13.72 6.85 -0.11
N SER A 169 13.81 7.59 -1.22
CA SER A 169 14.24 8.99 -1.23
C SER A 169 13.33 9.86 -0.36
N THR A 170 12.00 9.66 -0.44
CA THR A 170 11.04 10.39 0.38
C THR A 170 11.23 10.09 1.87
N PHE A 171 11.26 8.80 2.26
CA PHE A 171 11.43 8.40 3.66
C PHE A 171 12.80 8.81 4.22
N ARG A 172 13.86 8.75 3.41
CA ARG A 172 15.19 9.23 3.80
C ARG A 172 15.14 10.73 4.12
N ASN A 173 14.57 11.53 3.22
CA ASN A 173 14.50 12.98 3.40
C ASN A 173 13.63 13.37 4.60
N LEU A 174 12.52 12.67 4.83
CA LEU A 174 11.69 12.84 6.04
C LEU A 174 12.49 12.52 7.31
N LYS A 175 13.22 11.39 7.33
CA LYS A 175 14.04 11.01 8.49
C LYS A 175 15.17 12.00 8.79
N ILE A 176 15.95 12.39 7.78
CA ILE A 176 17.12 13.26 8.00
C ILE A 176 16.75 14.74 8.16
N GLY A 177 15.63 15.16 7.56
CA GLY A 177 15.14 16.54 7.61
C GLY A 177 14.36 16.87 8.87
N ASP A 178 13.96 15.85 9.64
CA ASP A 178 13.22 16.04 10.87
C ASP A 178 14.15 16.23 12.08
N ARG A 179 14.17 17.45 12.62
CA ARG A 179 14.89 17.78 13.85
C ARG A 179 14.44 16.92 15.03
N PHE A 180 13.17 16.50 15.06
CA PHE A 180 12.56 15.69 16.09
C PHE A 180 12.58 14.19 15.79
N TRP A 181 13.29 13.74 14.75
CA TRP A 181 13.46 12.31 14.51
C TRP A 181 13.98 11.63 15.77
N TYR A 182 13.28 10.59 16.23
CA TYR A 182 13.42 10.09 17.60
C TYR A 182 14.84 9.61 17.94
N GLU A 183 15.63 9.18 16.95
CA GLU A 183 17.01 8.71 17.14
C GLU A 183 18.06 9.85 17.18
N ASN A 184 17.67 11.09 16.89
CA ASN A 184 18.60 12.21 16.90
C ASN A 184 19.08 12.50 18.34
N GLY A 185 20.40 12.54 18.53
CA GLY A 185 21.04 12.88 19.80
C GLY A 185 21.56 14.32 19.83
N GLY A 186 21.95 14.79 21.02
CA GLY A 186 22.64 16.06 21.20
C GLY A 186 21.74 17.32 21.26
N PHE A 187 20.42 17.16 21.20
CA PHE A 187 19.46 18.27 21.37
C PHE A 187 18.78 18.23 22.73
N ARG A 188 18.23 19.37 23.17
CA ARG A 188 17.43 19.45 24.41
C ARG A 188 16.19 18.55 24.38
N ASN A 189 15.66 18.24 23.19
CA ASN A 189 14.50 17.40 22.97
C ASN A 189 14.86 15.95 22.58
N SER A 190 16.14 15.56 22.64
CA SER A 190 16.58 14.20 22.33
C SER A 190 16.17 13.23 23.44
N PHE A 191 15.74 12.03 23.06
CA PHE A 191 15.62 10.92 24.01
C PHE A 191 17.00 10.54 24.56
N THR A 192 17.03 10.10 25.82
CA THR A 192 18.23 9.50 26.40
C THR A 192 18.49 8.12 25.80
N ARG A 193 19.71 7.60 25.96
CA ARG A 193 20.04 6.25 25.46
C ARG A 193 19.18 5.16 26.09
N SER A 194 18.82 5.29 27.37
CA SER A 194 17.92 4.34 28.04
C SER A 194 16.50 4.40 27.45
N GLN A 195 15.96 5.61 27.22
CA GLN A 195 14.65 5.77 26.57
C GLN A 195 14.64 5.17 25.15
N LEU A 196 15.70 5.40 24.36
CA LEU A 196 15.83 4.81 23.02
C LEU A 196 15.86 3.27 23.05
N ASN A 197 16.54 2.70 24.04
CA ASN A 197 16.58 1.25 24.21
C ASN A 197 15.19 0.68 24.56
N GLU A 198 14.35 1.40 25.29
CA GLU A 198 12.97 0.99 25.55
C GLU A 198 12.08 1.14 24.30
N ILE A 199 12.18 2.26 23.57
CA ILE A 199 11.41 2.47 22.32
C ILE A 199 11.68 1.35 21.31
N ARG A 200 12.94 0.91 21.17
CA ARG A 200 13.34 -0.16 20.25
C ARG A 200 12.77 -1.54 20.59
N LYS A 201 12.27 -1.76 21.80
CA LYS A 201 11.59 -3.02 22.17
C LYS A 201 10.14 -3.07 21.68
N TYR A 202 9.56 -1.92 21.35
CA TYR A 202 8.16 -1.84 20.96
C TYR A 202 7.94 -2.39 19.54
N THR A 203 6.89 -3.17 19.36
CA THR A 203 6.51 -3.76 18.06
C THR A 203 5.05 -3.45 17.76
N LEU A 204 4.67 -3.52 16.48
CA LEU A 204 3.26 -3.38 16.09
C LEU A 204 2.39 -4.45 16.79
N SER A 205 2.88 -5.69 16.88
CA SER A 205 2.19 -6.75 17.59
C SER A 205 1.95 -6.41 19.07
N ARG A 206 2.94 -5.80 19.73
CA ARG A 206 2.78 -5.35 21.13
C ARG A 206 1.76 -4.23 21.26
N LEU A 207 1.73 -3.29 20.31
CA LEU A 207 0.70 -2.24 20.26
C LEU A 207 -0.69 -2.87 20.23
N LEU A 208 -0.92 -3.77 19.27
CA LEU A 208 -2.21 -4.42 19.08
C LEU A 208 -2.65 -5.21 20.33
N CYS A 209 -1.74 -5.95 20.99
CA CYS A 209 -2.04 -6.63 22.25
C CYS A 209 -2.32 -5.68 23.42
N ASN A 210 -1.66 -4.52 23.48
CA ASN A 210 -1.88 -3.55 24.56
C ASN A 210 -3.21 -2.81 24.42
N THR A 211 -3.74 -2.70 23.20
CA THR A 211 -4.93 -1.90 22.90
C THR A 211 -6.18 -2.72 22.58
N GLY A 212 -6.04 -4.03 22.35
CA GLY A 212 -7.17 -4.93 22.07
C GLY A 212 -7.71 -5.58 23.34
N ASP A 213 -9.02 -5.76 23.42
CA ASP A 213 -9.69 -6.33 24.59
C ASP A 213 -9.67 -7.87 24.57
N ASN A 214 -9.71 -8.47 23.36
CA ASN A 214 -9.85 -9.90 23.12
C ASN A 214 -8.75 -10.47 22.21
N ILE A 215 -7.57 -9.85 22.19
CA ILE A 215 -6.40 -10.29 21.41
C ILE A 215 -5.42 -11.02 22.35
N TYR A 216 -5.60 -12.33 22.52
CA TYR A 216 -4.76 -13.15 23.40
C TYR A 216 -3.46 -13.63 22.74
N THR A 217 -3.50 -13.84 21.43
CA THR A 217 -2.36 -14.30 20.63
C THR A 217 -2.22 -13.44 19.38
N ILE A 218 -0.99 -13.25 18.92
CA ILE A 218 -0.70 -12.51 17.68
C ILE A 218 0.65 -12.95 17.12
N GLN A 219 0.81 -12.90 15.80
CA GLN A 219 2.10 -13.12 15.16
C GLN A 219 3.10 -12.02 15.56
N ARG A 220 4.34 -12.39 15.86
CA ARG A 220 5.38 -11.46 16.34
C ARG A 220 5.72 -10.38 15.31
N LEU A 221 5.71 -10.73 14.03
CA LEU A 221 5.91 -9.83 12.92
C LEU A 221 4.56 -9.58 12.24
N ALA A 222 3.73 -8.70 12.82
CA ALA A 222 2.34 -8.50 12.39
C ALA A 222 2.12 -8.10 10.92
N MET A 223 3.17 -7.69 10.19
CA MET A 223 3.11 -7.39 8.75
C MET A 223 3.51 -8.57 7.86
N LEU A 224 3.84 -9.72 8.45
CA LEU A 224 4.17 -10.96 7.74
C LEU A 224 3.18 -12.05 8.13
N MET A 225 2.93 -12.96 7.21
CA MET A 225 2.16 -14.16 7.52
C MET A 225 2.89 -15.04 8.54
N PRO A 226 2.15 -15.80 9.36
CA PRO A 226 2.74 -16.86 10.16
C PRO A 226 3.47 -17.86 9.26
N ASP A 227 4.75 -18.04 9.52
CA ASP A 227 5.58 -19.09 8.92
C ASP A 227 5.98 -20.03 10.06
N HIS A 228 5.73 -21.33 9.90
CA HIS A 228 6.08 -22.32 10.91
C HIS A 228 7.56 -22.73 10.85
N GLU A 229 8.31 -22.26 9.85
CA GLU A 229 9.73 -22.56 9.65
C GLU A 229 10.68 -21.46 10.16
N ARG A 230 10.15 -20.33 10.68
CA ARG A 230 10.95 -19.18 11.16
C ARG A 230 10.48 -18.57 12.47
#